data_AF-A0AAD6E4U4-F1
#
_entry.id   AF-A0AAD6E4U4-F1
#
_cell.length_a   1.000
_cell.length_b   1.000
_cell.length_c   1.000
_cell.angle_alpha   90.00
_cell.angle_beta   90.00
_cell.angle_gamma   90.00
#
_symmetry.space_group_name_H-M   'P 1'
#
loop_
_entity.id
_entity.type
_entity.pdbx_description
1 polymer ?
#
loop_
_entity_poly.entity_id
_entity_poly.type
_entity_poly.pdbx_seq_one_letter_code
_entity_poly.pdbx_strand_id
1 'polypeptide(L)'
;MSRAGLWFKVIAGGILISIGGPAFVEYIRPTDEELRKRYNPDLQKRAAEQGSRREQEFDDYVTKLKEWSKSDKSIWYAAQEEQDRRRAAEDAQRSQAKEQAKVQREEMRKEMLGEK
;
A
#
# COMPACT_ATOMS: atom_id res chain seq x y z
N MET A 1 -44.06 -23.28 20.05
CA MET A 1 -43.07 -23.32 18.95
C MET A 1 -42.10 -24.45 19.22
N SER A 2 -41.82 -25.31 18.24
CA SER A 2 -40.79 -26.35 18.40
C SER A 2 -39.40 -25.70 18.48
N ARG A 3 -38.46 -26.35 19.19
CA ARG A 3 -37.07 -25.87 19.31
C ARG A 3 -36.42 -25.71 17.93
N ALA A 4 -36.75 -26.60 16.99
CA ALA A 4 -36.31 -26.51 15.59
C ALA A 4 -36.82 -25.25 14.89
N GLY A 5 -38.10 -24.89 15.07
CA GLY A 5 -38.66 -23.66 14.49
C GLY A 5 -38.07 -22.37 15.08
N LEU A 6 -37.68 -22.39 16.36
CA LEU A 6 -36.97 -21.27 16.98
C LEU A 6 -35.56 -21.10 16.38
N TRP A 7 -34.78 -22.18 16.29
CA TRP A 7 -33.43 -22.16 15.72
C TRP A 7 -33.42 -21.75 14.25
N PHE A 8 -34.40 -22.21 13.46
CA PHE A 8 -34.54 -21.78 12.07
C PHE A 8 -34.73 -20.26 11.95
N LYS A 9 -35.61 -19.66 12.78
CA LYS A 9 -35.81 -18.19 12.80
C LYS A 9 -34.56 -17.43 13.20
N VAL A 10 -33.83 -17.94 14.20
CA VAL A 10 -32.57 -17.33 14.66
C VAL A 10 -31.53 -17.36 13.56
N ILE A 11 -31.33 -18.50 12.89
CA ILE A 11 -30.37 -18.64 11.79
C ILE A 11 -30.77 -17.76 10.61
N ALA A 12 -32.06 -17.78 10.22
CA ALA A 12 -32.57 -16.95 9.14
C ALA A 12 -32.38 -15.45 9.42
N GLY A 13 -32.68 -15.00 10.64
CA GLY A 13 -32.44 -13.62 11.08
C GLY A 13 -30.96 -13.26 11.10
N GLY A 14 -30.10 -14.16 11.57
CA GLY A 14 -28.65 -13.99 11.57
C GLY A 14 -28.09 -13.81 10.16
N ILE A 15 -28.48 -14.68 9.22
CA ILE A 15 -28.06 -14.58 7.81
C ILE A 15 -28.57 -13.28 7.18
N LEU A 16 -29.83 -12.92 7.43
CA LEU A 16 -30.41 -11.68 6.90
C LEU A 16 -29.64 -10.45 7.36
N ILE A 17 -29.20 -10.40 8.61
CA ILE A 17 -28.43 -9.26 9.13
C ILE A 17 -26.99 -9.31 8.61
N SER A 18 -26.34 -10.47 8.65
CA SER A 18 -24.94 -10.62 8.25
C SER A 18 -24.70 -10.40 6.76
N ILE A 19 -25.65 -10.76 5.89
CA ILE A 19 -25.54 -10.58 4.43
C ILE A 19 -26.35 -9.38 3.96
N GLY A 20 -27.60 -9.26 4.43
CA GLY A 20 -28.50 -8.19 4.01
C GLY A 20 -28.05 -6.82 4.48
N GLY A 21 -27.38 -6.71 5.64
CA GLY A 21 -26.78 -5.45 6.10
C GLY A 21 -25.73 -4.93 5.11
N PRO A 22 -24.64 -5.66 4.85
CA PRO A 22 -23.63 -5.27 3.85
C PRO A 22 -24.21 -5.05 2.46
N ALA A 23 -25.08 -5.95 1.97
CA ALA A 23 -25.69 -5.81 0.65
C ALA A 23 -26.56 -4.55 0.53
N PHE A 24 -27.32 -4.20 1.58
CA PHE A 24 -28.10 -2.97 1.61
C PHE A 24 -27.22 -1.72 1.61
N VAL A 25 -26.11 -1.74 2.36
CA VAL A 25 -25.13 -0.65 2.36
C VAL A 25 -24.51 -0.47 0.98
N GLU A 26 -24.10 -1.56 0.32
CA GLU A 26 -23.57 -1.50 -1.04
C GLU A 26 -24.60 -0.97 -2.04
N TYR A 27 -25.87 -1.34 -1.87
CA TYR A 27 -26.95 -0.87 -2.74
C TYR A 27 -27.20 0.64 -2.65
N ILE A 28 -27.15 1.22 -1.45
CA ILE A 28 -27.41 2.66 -1.25
C ILE A 28 -26.16 3.52 -1.38
N ARG A 29 -24.96 2.93 -1.25
CA ARG A 29 -23.70 3.67 -1.32
C ARG A 29 -23.51 4.20 -2.76
N PRO A 30 -23.28 5.51 -2.95
CA PRO A 30 -22.93 6.06 -4.25
C PRO A 30 -21.65 5.43 -4.79
N THR A 31 -21.57 5.26 -6.11
CA THR A 31 -20.37 4.74 -6.75
C THR A 31 -19.20 5.72 -6.61
N ASP A 32 -17.96 5.22 -6.70
CA ASP A 32 -16.77 6.07 -6.57
C ASP A 32 -16.71 7.18 -7.64
N GLU A 33 -17.29 6.94 -8.82
CA GLU A 33 -17.45 7.97 -9.85
C GLU A 33 -18.43 9.08 -9.46
N GLU A 34 -19.57 8.72 -8.85
CA GLU A 34 -20.55 9.68 -8.35
C GLU A 34 -20.00 10.50 -7.19
N LEU A 35 -19.21 9.87 -6.30
CA LEU A 35 -18.47 10.58 -5.26
C LEU A 35 -17.47 11.56 -5.86
N ARG A 36 -16.69 11.12 -6.86
CA ARG A 36 -15.67 11.95 -7.51
C ARG A 36 -16.27 13.16 -8.24
N LYS A 37 -17.45 13.02 -8.86
CA LYS A 37 -18.20 14.14 -9.47
C LYS A 37 -18.63 15.20 -8.46
N ARG A 38 -18.86 14.81 -7.20
CA ARG A 38 -19.23 15.74 -6.11
C ARG A 38 -18.04 16.44 -5.47
N TYR A 39 -16.81 16.08 -5.82
CA TYR A 39 -15.61 16.72 -5.28
C TYR A 39 -15.41 18.13 -5.85
N ASN A 40 -14.76 18.99 -5.06
CA ASN A 40 -14.27 20.29 -5.53
C ASN A 40 -13.24 20.08 -6.68
N PRO A 41 -13.21 20.91 -7.74
CA PRO A 41 -12.26 20.82 -8.86
C PRO A 41 -10.80 20.46 -8.50
N ASP A 42 -10.25 21.00 -7.41
CA ASP A 42 -8.88 20.68 -6.99
C ASP A 42 -8.70 19.22 -6.57
N LEU A 43 -9.70 18.66 -5.89
CA LEU A 43 -9.70 17.26 -5.45
C LEU A 43 -9.94 16.32 -6.63
N GLN A 44 -10.71 16.74 -7.65
CA GLN A 44 -10.88 15.96 -8.88
C GLN A 44 -9.55 15.84 -9.64
N LYS A 45 -8.77 16.93 -9.75
CA LYS A 45 -7.43 16.92 -10.35
C LYS A 45 -6.48 15.98 -9.58
N ARG A 46 -6.41 16.12 -8.26
CA ARG A 46 -5.58 15.24 -7.42
C ARG A 46 -5.99 13.76 -7.47
N ALA A 47 -7.29 13.49 -7.60
CA ALA A 47 -7.79 12.13 -7.77
C ALA A 47 -7.40 11.56 -9.15
N ALA A 48 -7.49 12.36 -10.21
CA ALA A 48 -7.07 11.96 -11.56
C ALA A 48 -5.55 11.73 -11.65
N GLU A 49 -4.75 12.58 -11.02
CA GLU A 49 -3.28 12.51 -11.08
C GLU A 49 -2.68 11.44 -10.16
N GLN A 50 -3.24 11.26 -8.95
CA GLN A 50 -2.63 10.44 -7.89
C GLN A 50 -3.46 9.22 -7.52
N GLY A 51 -4.62 9.00 -8.13
CA GLY A 51 -5.54 7.91 -7.77
C GLY A 51 -4.87 6.54 -7.88
N SER A 52 -4.34 6.23 -9.07
CA SER A 52 -3.64 4.95 -9.33
C SER A 52 -2.43 4.75 -8.42
N ARG A 53 -1.65 5.81 -8.18
CA ARG A 53 -0.49 5.75 -7.28
C ARG A 53 -0.92 5.46 -5.84
N ARG A 54 -1.99 6.09 -5.36
CA ARG A 54 -2.52 5.87 -4.01
C ARG A 54 -3.12 4.48 -3.84
N GLU A 55 -3.78 3.94 -4.87
CA GLU A 55 -4.28 2.55 -4.86
C GLU A 55 -3.12 1.54 -4.74
N GLN A 56 -2.05 1.74 -5.51
CA GLN A 56 -0.85 0.91 -5.42
C GLN A 56 -0.15 1.04 -4.06
N GLU A 57 0.06 2.27 -3.59
CA GLU A 57 0.65 2.52 -2.27
C GLU A 57 -0.17 1.86 -1.14
N PHE A 58 -1.50 1.84 -1.28
CA PHE A 58 -2.38 1.19 -0.32
C PHE A 58 -2.26 -0.34 -0.36
N ASP A 59 -2.28 -0.95 -1.55
CA ASP A 59 -2.13 -2.41 -1.69
C ASP A 59 -0.75 -2.89 -1.21
N ASP A 60 0.30 -2.15 -1.54
CA ASP A 60 1.66 -2.39 -1.04
C ASP A 60 1.69 -2.32 0.50
N TYR A 61 1.07 -1.29 1.08
CA TYR A 61 0.99 -1.14 2.53
C TYR A 61 0.23 -2.29 3.20
N VAL A 62 -0.91 -2.70 2.65
CA VAL A 62 -1.70 -3.82 3.18
C VAL A 62 -0.92 -5.13 3.06
N THR A 63 -0.17 -5.32 1.98
CA THR A 63 0.69 -6.49 1.79
C THR A 63 1.79 -6.55 2.85
N LYS A 64 2.47 -5.43 3.12
CA LYS A 64 3.45 -5.33 4.21
C LYS A 64 2.83 -5.54 5.58
N LEU A 65 1.63 -5.00 5.81
CA LEU A 65 0.90 -5.18 7.06
C LEU A 65 0.60 -6.67 7.31
N LYS A 66 0.18 -7.41 6.27
CA LYS A 66 -0.01 -8.86 6.34
C LYS A 66 1.30 -9.59 6.63
N GLU A 67 2.42 -9.11 6.11
CA GLU A 67 3.75 -9.68 6.39
C GLU A 67 4.19 -9.42 7.83
N TRP A 68 4.07 -8.19 8.32
CA TRP A 68 4.40 -7.82 9.71
C TRP A 68 3.52 -8.54 10.72
N SER A 69 2.24 -8.78 10.39
CA SER A 69 1.31 -9.54 11.23
C SER A 69 1.71 -11.01 11.44
N LYS A 70 2.55 -11.57 10.56
CA LYS A 70 3.08 -12.94 10.74
C LYS A 70 4.22 -13.02 11.76
N SER A 71 4.77 -11.89 12.17
CA SER A 71 5.85 -11.82 13.15
C SER A 71 5.28 -11.75 14.56
N ASP A 72 5.94 -12.41 15.52
CA ASP A 72 5.61 -12.28 16.95
C ASP A 72 5.99 -10.90 17.52
N LYS A 73 6.67 -10.06 16.74
CA LYS A 73 7.00 -8.67 17.11
C LYS A 73 5.79 -7.77 16.85
N SER A 74 5.68 -6.67 17.61
CA SER A 74 4.66 -5.68 17.30
C SER A 74 4.85 -5.10 15.91
N ILE A 75 3.74 -4.78 15.23
CA ILE A 75 3.73 -4.21 13.88
C ILE A 75 4.63 -2.96 13.79
N TRP A 76 4.65 -2.15 14.85
CA TRP A 76 5.48 -0.95 14.93
C TRP A 76 6.98 -1.27 14.88
N TYR A 77 7.42 -2.31 15.60
CA TYR A 77 8.83 -2.72 15.58
C TYR A 77 9.21 -3.35 14.23
N ALA A 78 8.33 -4.16 13.65
CA ALA A 78 8.56 -4.76 12.33
C ALA A 78 8.67 -3.70 11.23
N ALA A 79 7.80 -2.69 11.25
CA ALA A 79 7.83 -1.57 10.31
C ALA A 79 9.09 -0.71 10.46
N GLN A 80 9.50 -0.44 11.71
CA GLN A 80 10.73 0.31 12.00
C GLN A 80 11.97 -0.44 11.49
N GLU A 81 12.06 -1.75 11.75
CA GLU A 81 13.18 -2.58 11.30
C GLU A 81 13.31 -2.61 9.77
N GLU A 82 12.18 -2.70 9.06
CA GLU A 82 12.18 -2.62 7.59
C GLU A 82 12.59 -1.23 7.09
N GLN A 83 12.14 -0.16 7.75
CA GLN A 83 12.54 1.19 7.40
C GLN A 83 14.05 1.41 7.58
N ASP A 84 14.61 0.94 8.70
CA ASP A 84 16.04 1.05 8.99
C ASP A 84 16.87 0.23 7.98
N ARG A 85 16.40 -0.98 7.65
CA ARG A 85 17.01 -1.83 6.61
C ARG A 85 17.00 -1.16 5.24
N ARG A 86 15.89 -0.53 4.87
CA ARG A 86 15.76 0.21 3.60
C ARG A 86 16.70 1.41 3.55
N ARG A 87 16.78 2.20 4.62
CA ARG A 87 17.73 3.33 4.71
C ARG A 87 19.17 2.87 4.57
N ALA A 88 19.56 1.81 5.30
CA ALA A 88 20.90 1.25 5.21
C ALA A 88 21.23 0.76 3.79
N ALA A 89 20.27 0.14 3.09
CA ALA A 89 20.45 -0.28 1.70
C ALA A 89 20.59 0.92 0.74
N GLU A 90 19.78 1.96 0.91
CA GLU A 90 19.85 3.20 0.11
C GLU A 90 21.19 3.93 0.32
N ASP A 91 21.68 4.00 1.56
CA ASP A 91 22.97 4.59 1.88
C ASP A 91 24.14 3.77 1.31
N ALA A 92 24.06 2.44 1.40
CA ALA A 92 25.04 1.54 0.79
C ALA A 92 25.08 1.72 -0.73
N GLN A 93 23.94 1.74 -1.42
CA GLN A 93 23.86 2.00 -2.86
C GLN A 93 24.44 3.37 -3.23
N ARG A 94 24.11 4.41 -2.46
CA ARG A 94 24.62 5.76 -2.69
C ARG A 94 26.14 5.84 -2.51
N SER A 95 26.70 5.10 -1.55
CA SER A 95 28.15 5.02 -1.34
C SER A 95 28.84 4.30 -2.50
N GLN A 96 28.30 3.18 -2.97
CA GLN A 96 28.84 2.43 -4.10
C GLN A 96 28.80 3.25 -5.39
N ALA A 97 27.69 3.96 -5.66
CA ALA A 97 27.57 4.84 -6.82
C ALA A 97 28.60 5.97 -6.81
N LYS A 98 28.92 6.52 -5.63
CA LYS A 98 29.97 7.55 -5.48
C LYS A 98 31.36 6.98 -5.77
N GLU A 99 31.68 5.80 -5.26
CA GLU A 99 32.97 5.17 -5.53
C GLU A 99 33.12 4.79 -7.02
N GLN A 100 32.08 4.23 -7.64
CA GLN A 100 32.07 3.96 -9.08
C GLN A 100 32.24 5.23 -9.91
N ALA A 101 31.57 6.34 -9.53
CA ALA A 101 31.74 7.61 -10.21
C ALA A 101 33.14 8.21 -10.07
N LYS A 102 33.82 7.96 -8.94
CA LYS A 102 35.24 8.37 -8.77
C LYS A 102 36.15 7.54 -9.66
N VAL A 103 35.99 6.22 -9.67
CA VAL A 103 36.78 5.32 -10.51
C VAL A 103 36.62 5.67 -11.99
N GLN A 104 35.39 5.88 -12.47
CA GLN A 104 35.12 6.32 -13.85
C GLN A 104 35.80 7.65 -14.19
N ARG A 105 35.82 8.62 -13.26
CA ARG A 105 36.51 9.91 -13.45
C ARG A 105 38.03 9.74 -13.53
N GLU A 106 38.59 8.83 -12.74
CA GLU A 106 40.03 8.55 -12.76
C GLU A 106 40.46 7.82 -14.03
N GLU A 107 39.65 6.89 -14.55
CA GLU A 107 39.89 6.22 -15.83
C GLU A 107 39.81 7.21 -17.00
N MET A 108 38.76 8.04 -17.07
CA MET A 108 38.68 9.11 -18.08
C MET A 108 39.86 10.08 -18.01
N ARG A 109 40.36 10.39 -16.81
CA ARG A 109 41.54 11.26 -16.64
C ARG A 109 42.83 10.59 -17.13
N LYS A 110 42.98 9.28 -16.97
CA LYS A 110 44.14 8.52 -17.46
C LYS A 110 44.11 8.38 -18.98
N GLU A 111 42.94 8.18 -19.59
CA GLU A 111 42.79 8.15 -21.05
C GLU A 111 43.13 9.51 -21.69
N MET A 112 42.64 10.61 -21.12
CA MET A 112 42.89 11.98 -21.61
C MET A 112 44.36 12.44 -21.46
N LEU A 113 45.13 11.83 -20.55
CA LEU A 113 46.56 12.12 -20.35
C LEU A 113 47.49 11.08 -20.98
N GLY A 114 46.95 9.97 -21.48
CA GLY A 114 47.67 8.83 -22.04
C GLY A 114 47.81 8.82 -23.56
N GLU A 115 47.09 9.69 -24.28
CA GLU A 115 47.35 9.94 -25.71
C GLU A 115 48.45 11.01 -25.88
N LYS A 116 49.71 10.58 -25.85
CA LYS A 116 50.85 11.26 -26.50
C LYS A 116 51.89 10.25 -26.94
#